data_AF-A0A2E9K439-F1
#
_entry.id   AF-A0A2E9K439-F1
#
_cell.length_a   1.000
_cell.length_b   1.000
_cell.length_c   1.000
_cell.angle_alpha   90.00
_cell.angle_beta   90.00
_cell.angle_gamma   90.00
#
_symmetry.space_group_name_H-M   'P 1'
#
loop_
_entity.id
_entity.type
_entity.pdbx_description
1 polymer ?
#
loop_
_entity_poly.entity_id
_entity_poly.type
_entity_poly.pdbx_seq_one_letter_code
_entity_poly.pdbx_strand_id
1 'polypeptide(L)'
;MASAKRYTTKMNWHNGDYLAYKAAQKNEDDWFEKCTSHMDAINTIWTPKMCMVSTQNFSTHHEWRTKAPKSYSAALSNGWHDIILQYFNCQLDTVTIDECIHDAASYDRWQEWAKPGNFFYQAAKLRR
;
A
#
# COMPACT_ATOMS: atom_id res chain seq x y z
N MET A 1 21.69 14.63 -20.55
CA MET A 1 22.44 13.46 -20.02
C MET A 1 23.27 13.74 -18.76
N ALA A 2 23.87 14.94 -18.58
CA ALA A 2 24.73 15.21 -17.42
C ALA A 2 24.04 15.03 -16.06
N SER A 3 22.76 15.40 -15.94
CA SER A 3 22.02 15.26 -14.68
C SER A 3 21.83 13.78 -14.28
N ALA A 4 21.41 12.93 -15.22
CA ALA A 4 21.11 11.52 -14.97
C ALA A 4 22.31 10.70 -14.48
N LYS A 5 23.53 11.04 -14.93
CA LYS A 5 24.77 10.35 -14.52
C LYS A 5 25.10 10.50 -13.03
N ARG A 6 24.50 11.47 -12.33
CA ARG A 6 24.71 11.69 -10.89
C ARG A 6 23.91 10.71 -10.02
N TYR A 7 22.99 9.97 -10.62
CA TYR A 7 22.05 9.12 -9.92
C TYR A 7 22.17 7.67 -10.39
N THR A 8 22.12 6.75 -9.45
CA THR A 8 22.20 5.30 -9.70
C THR A 8 20.85 4.65 -9.97
N THR A 9 19.74 5.32 -9.61
CA THR A 9 18.39 4.76 -9.74
C THR A 9 17.43 5.79 -10.31
N LYS A 10 16.42 5.31 -11.06
CA LYS A 10 15.38 6.18 -11.64
C LYS A 10 14.65 7.00 -10.57
N MET A 11 14.40 6.40 -9.40
CA MET A 11 13.75 7.07 -8.27
C MET A 11 14.62 8.19 -7.68
N ASN A 12 15.93 7.94 -7.51
CA ASN A 12 16.84 8.97 -7.03
C ASN A 12 16.95 10.13 -8.01
N TRP A 13 16.99 9.83 -9.32
CA TRP A 13 16.99 10.87 -10.35
C TRP A 13 15.68 11.67 -10.37
N HIS A 14 14.53 10.99 -10.29
CA HIS A 14 13.23 11.64 -10.21
C HIS A 14 13.12 12.60 -9.01
N ASN A 15 13.58 12.17 -7.83
CA ASN A 15 13.48 12.97 -6.61
C ASN A 15 14.53 14.08 -6.52
N GLY A 16 15.73 13.85 -7.07
CA GLY A 16 16.82 14.83 -7.03
C GLY A 16 16.82 15.84 -8.18
N ASP A 17 16.29 15.48 -9.35
CA ASP A 17 16.19 16.38 -10.50
C ASP A 17 14.96 16.07 -11.36
N TYR A 18 13.79 16.36 -10.78
CA TYR A 18 12.48 16.09 -11.37
C TYR A 18 12.28 16.75 -12.74
N LEU A 19 12.80 17.97 -12.94
CA LEU A 19 12.66 18.69 -14.21
C LEU A 19 13.44 18.01 -15.32
N ALA A 20 14.69 17.63 -15.07
CA ALA A 20 15.50 16.88 -16.04
C ALA A 20 14.89 15.50 -16.35
N TYR A 21 14.36 14.82 -15.32
CA TYR A 21 13.67 13.54 -15.46
C TYR A 21 12.42 13.66 -16.35
N LYS A 22 11.54 14.65 -16.09
CA LYS A 22 10.33 14.90 -16.89
C LYS A 22 10.65 15.34 -18.32
N ALA A 23 11.69 16.13 -18.52
CA ALA A 23 12.14 16.51 -19.84
C ALA A 23 12.56 15.27 -20.64
N ALA A 24 13.35 14.37 -20.05
CA ALA A 24 13.76 13.14 -20.71
C ALA A 24 12.57 12.23 -21.08
N GLN A 25 11.53 12.15 -20.24
CA GLN A 25 10.31 11.38 -20.53
C GLN A 25 9.44 11.95 -21.66
N LYS A 26 9.48 13.27 -21.88
CA LYS A 26 8.64 13.94 -22.89
C LYS A 26 9.27 13.99 -24.29
N ASN A 27 10.55 13.62 -24.41
CA ASN A 27 11.24 13.61 -25.69
C ASN A 27 10.91 12.33 -26.47
N GLU A 28 10.71 12.48 -27.78
CA GLU A 28 10.36 11.36 -28.70
C GLU A 28 11.59 10.52 -29.12
N ASP A 29 12.81 11.02 -28.91
CA ASP A 29 14.08 10.40 -29.36
C ASP A 29 14.71 9.37 -28.38
N ASP A 30 13.89 8.69 -27.57
CA ASP A 30 14.32 7.70 -26.57
C ASP A 30 15.37 8.23 -25.57
N TRP A 31 15.34 9.53 -25.27
CA TRP A 31 16.28 10.16 -24.33
C TRP A 31 16.18 9.56 -22.93
N PHE A 32 14.97 9.17 -22.54
CA PHE A 32 14.72 8.52 -21.27
C PHE A 32 15.47 7.20 -21.15
N GLU A 33 15.46 6.37 -22.19
CA GLU A 33 16.15 5.08 -22.19
C GLU A 33 17.67 5.29 -22.14
N LYS A 34 18.21 6.20 -22.97
CA LYS A 34 19.64 6.54 -22.95
C LYS A 34 20.09 7.07 -21.58
N CYS A 35 19.28 7.93 -20.95
CA CYS A 35 19.60 8.50 -19.63
C CYS A 35 19.47 7.51 -18.48
N THR A 36 18.71 6.42 -18.64
CA THR A 36 18.47 5.43 -17.58
C THR A 36 19.15 4.09 -17.80
N SER A 37 19.81 3.88 -18.94
CA SER A 37 20.54 2.66 -19.30
C SER A 37 21.61 2.22 -18.28
N HIS A 38 22.22 3.18 -17.57
CA HIS A 38 23.23 2.90 -16.54
C HIS A 38 22.64 2.78 -15.13
N MET A 39 21.32 2.96 -14.97
CA MET A 39 20.68 2.95 -13.66
C MET A 39 20.20 1.56 -13.27
N ASP A 40 20.41 1.20 -12.01
CA ASP A 40 19.96 -0.07 -11.46
C ASP A 40 18.42 -0.13 -11.42
N ALA A 41 17.88 -1.21 -11.96
CA ALA A 41 16.48 -1.57 -11.77
C ALA A 41 16.29 -2.10 -10.35
N ILE A 42 15.87 -1.23 -9.42
CA ILE A 42 15.45 -1.69 -8.09
C ILE A 42 14.09 -2.37 -8.22
N ASN A 43 14.11 -3.67 -8.44
CA ASN A 43 12.96 -4.54 -8.25
C ASN A 43 12.98 -5.06 -6.82
N THR A 44 12.11 -4.50 -5.97
CA THR A 44 11.91 -5.04 -4.62
C THR A 44 11.28 -6.42 -4.75
N ILE A 45 12.06 -7.46 -4.44
CA ILE A 45 11.54 -8.82 -4.34
C ILE A 45 10.74 -8.90 -3.05
N TRP A 46 9.42 -8.96 -3.19
CA TRP A 46 8.53 -9.20 -2.06
C TRP A 46 8.57 -10.67 -1.68
N THR A 47 8.54 -10.92 -0.38
CA THR A 47 8.39 -12.27 0.17
C THR A 47 7.10 -12.33 1.00
N PRO A 48 6.50 -13.52 1.22
CA PRO A 48 5.30 -13.66 2.04
C PRO A 48 5.51 -13.06 3.44
N LYS A 49 6.70 -13.27 4.00
CA LYS A 49 7.09 -12.74 5.32
C LYS A 49 7.14 -11.21 5.34
N MET A 50 7.72 -10.57 4.32
CA MET A 50 7.75 -9.11 4.22
C MET A 50 6.34 -8.52 4.06
N CYS A 51 5.48 -9.17 3.26
CA CYS A 51 4.07 -8.77 3.16
C CYS A 51 3.39 -8.87 4.52
N MET A 52 3.54 -9.98 5.24
CA MET A 52 2.93 -10.16 6.56
C MET A 52 3.42 -9.13 7.59
N VAL A 53 4.73 -8.85 7.65
CA VAL A 53 5.28 -7.78 8.52
C VAL A 53 4.69 -6.42 8.16
N SER A 54 4.52 -6.13 6.87
CA SER A 54 3.87 -4.90 6.43
C SER A 54 2.40 -4.86 6.87
N THR A 55 1.67 -5.98 6.78
CA THR A 55 0.27 -6.11 7.19
C THR A 55 0.08 -5.84 8.68
N GLN A 56 0.98 -6.32 9.54
CA GLN A 56 0.90 -6.16 10.99
C GLN A 56 0.92 -4.71 11.48
N ASN A 57 1.38 -3.77 10.65
CA ASN A 57 1.37 -2.33 10.99
C ASN A 57 0.01 -1.65 10.79
N PHE A 58 -1.01 -2.38 10.33
CA PHE A 58 -2.32 -1.84 10.01
C PHE A 58 -3.40 -2.65 10.72
N SER A 59 -4.46 -1.96 11.16
CA SER A 59 -5.56 -2.60 11.89
C SER A 59 -6.64 -3.14 10.94
N THR A 60 -6.72 -2.61 9.72
CA THR A 60 -7.70 -3.04 8.73
C THR A 60 -7.06 -3.33 7.39
N HIS A 61 -7.64 -4.30 6.67
CA HIS A 61 -7.30 -4.60 5.29
C HIS A 61 -7.41 -3.35 4.38
N HIS A 62 -8.42 -2.50 4.61
CA HIS A 62 -8.60 -1.25 3.87
C HIS A 62 -7.43 -0.29 4.07
N GLU A 63 -6.99 -0.12 5.31
CA GLU A 63 -5.83 0.70 5.65
C GLU A 63 -4.55 0.16 5.02
N TRP A 64 -4.33 -1.15 5.08
CA TRP A 64 -3.17 -1.78 4.44
C TRP A 64 -3.16 -1.56 2.91
N ARG A 65 -4.31 -1.75 2.24
CA ARG A 65 -4.44 -1.51 0.80
C ARG A 65 -4.12 -0.06 0.41
N THR A 66 -4.57 0.90 1.22
CA THR A 66 -4.44 2.33 0.90
C THR A 66 -3.05 2.88 1.23
N LYS A 67 -2.49 2.49 2.38
CA LYS A 67 -1.20 3.00 2.86
C LYS A 67 0.01 2.18 2.37
N ALA A 68 -0.17 0.91 2.06
CA ALA A 68 0.90 0.02 1.60
C ALA A 68 0.58 -0.66 0.24
N PRO A 69 0.34 0.11 -0.83
CA PRO A 69 -0.11 -0.43 -2.13
C PRO A 69 0.91 -1.38 -2.78
N LYS A 70 2.20 -1.20 -2.51
CA LYS A 70 3.26 -2.10 -3.03
C LYS A 70 3.18 -3.50 -2.41
N SER A 71 3.01 -3.57 -1.09
CA SER A 71 2.85 -4.84 -0.35
C SER A 71 1.55 -5.52 -0.75
N TYR A 72 0.47 -4.74 -0.87
CA TYR A 72 -0.84 -5.22 -1.33
C TYR A 72 -0.78 -5.84 -2.74
N SER A 73 -0.20 -5.12 -3.70
CA SER A 73 -0.04 -5.59 -5.08
C SER A 73 0.83 -6.86 -5.16
N ALA A 74 1.90 -6.92 -4.36
CA ALA A 74 2.73 -8.11 -4.28
C ALA A 74 1.96 -9.32 -3.75
N ALA A 75 1.18 -9.15 -2.68
CA ALA A 75 0.36 -10.21 -2.13
C ALA A 75 -0.72 -10.71 -3.10
N LEU A 76 -1.36 -9.81 -3.85
CA LEU A 76 -2.32 -10.19 -4.90
C LEU A 76 -1.64 -10.97 -6.03
N SER A 77 -0.53 -10.46 -6.55
CA SER A 77 0.17 -11.05 -7.69
C SER A 77 0.75 -12.44 -7.38
N ASN A 78 1.09 -12.70 -6.11
CA ASN A 78 1.67 -13.96 -5.66
C ASN A 78 0.67 -14.89 -4.94
N GLY A 79 -0.61 -14.51 -4.85
CA GLY A 79 -1.64 -15.32 -4.19
C GLY A 79 -1.55 -15.42 -2.66
N TRP A 80 -0.84 -14.51 -1.99
CA TRP A 80 -0.77 -14.45 -0.51
C TRP A 80 -1.92 -13.67 0.11
N HIS A 81 -2.79 -13.13 -0.72
CA HIS A 81 -3.86 -12.24 -0.30
C HIS A 81 -4.84 -12.90 0.67
N ASP A 82 -5.24 -14.14 0.42
CA ASP A 82 -6.24 -14.84 1.23
C ASP A 82 -5.76 -15.09 2.65
N ILE A 83 -4.48 -15.44 2.82
CA ILE A 83 -3.84 -15.63 4.13
C ILE A 83 -3.86 -14.31 4.92
N ILE A 84 -3.59 -13.20 4.25
CA ILE A 84 -3.57 -11.86 4.88
C ILE A 84 -4.99 -11.42 5.24
N LEU A 85 -5.99 -11.68 4.38
CA LEU A 85 -7.38 -11.42 4.69
C LEU A 85 -7.86 -12.24 5.88
N GLN A 86 -7.48 -13.53 5.95
CA GLN A 86 -7.80 -14.39 7.08
C GLN A 86 -7.19 -13.85 8.37
N TYR A 87 -5.95 -13.36 8.33
CA TYR A 87 -5.32 -12.69 9.48
C TYR A 87 -6.18 -11.52 9.99
N PHE A 88 -6.62 -10.61 9.11
CA PHE A 88 -7.48 -9.49 9.51
C PHE A 88 -8.81 -9.97 10.09
N ASN A 89 -9.44 -10.98 9.49
CA ASN A 89 -10.72 -11.50 9.98
C ASN A 89 -10.57 -12.11 11.39
N CYS A 90 -9.50 -12.88 11.64
CA CYS A 90 -9.24 -13.43 12.97
C CYS A 90 -9.03 -12.32 14.03
N GLN A 91 -8.49 -11.17 13.65
CA GLN A 91 -8.41 -10.02 14.57
C GLN A 91 -9.77 -9.37 14.83
N LEU A 92 -10.68 -9.39 13.84
CA LEU A 92 -12.04 -8.89 14.02
C LEU A 92 -12.88 -9.81 14.91
N ASP A 93 -12.59 -11.12 14.90
CA ASP A 93 -13.28 -12.10 15.75
C ASP A 93 -13.03 -11.89 17.25
N THR A 94 -11.95 -11.21 17.65
CA THR A 94 -11.66 -10.95 19.07
C THR A 94 -12.47 -9.79 19.65
N VAL A 95 -13.03 -8.92 18.81
CA VAL A 95 -13.81 -7.75 19.23
C VAL A 95 -15.14 -8.20 19.79
N THR A 96 -15.69 -7.60 20.83
CA THR A 96 -17.02 -7.96 21.37
C THR A 96 -18.14 -7.11 20.77
N ILE A 97 -19.39 -7.57 20.87
CA ILE A 97 -20.55 -6.77 20.42
C ILE A 97 -20.66 -5.47 21.23
N ASP A 98 -20.35 -5.52 22.53
CA ASP A 98 -20.37 -4.34 23.41
C ASP A 98 -19.35 -3.27 22.99
N GLU A 99 -18.13 -3.69 22.58
CA GLU A 99 -17.12 -2.78 22.03
C GLU A 99 -17.59 -2.14 20.71
N CYS A 100 -18.24 -2.91 19.83
CA CYS A 100 -18.83 -2.37 18.61
C CYS A 100 -19.91 -1.32 18.90
N ILE A 101 -20.79 -1.58 19.87
CA ILE A 101 -21.84 -0.63 20.28
C ILE A 101 -21.21 0.64 20.87
N HIS A 102 -20.18 0.48 21.72
CA HIS A 102 -19.47 1.60 22.32
C HIS A 102 -18.79 2.49 21.28
N ASP A 103 -18.08 1.90 20.30
CA ASP A 103 -17.48 2.67 19.20
C ASP A 103 -18.55 3.34 18.34
N ALA A 104 -19.62 2.64 18.00
CA ALA A 104 -20.73 3.20 17.22
C ALA A 104 -21.36 4.43 17.89
N ALA A 105 -21.47 4.43 19.22
CA ALA A 105 -22.05 5.53 19.99
C ALA A 105 -21.22 6.82 19.92
N SER A 106 -19.95 6.76 19.49
CA SER A 106 -19.11 7.94 19.28
C SER A 106 -19.43 8.70 17.99
N TYR A 107 -20.27 8.15 17.12
CA TYR A 107 -20.66 8.75 15.84
C TYR A 107 -22.14 9.16 15.86
N ASP A 108 -22.42 10.39 15.43
CA ASP A 108 -23.80 10.88 15.30
C ASP A 108 -24.56 10.21 14.15
N ARG A 109 -23.84 9.83 13.09
CA ARG A 109 -24.40 9.27 11.86
C ARG A 109 -23.84 7.88 11.58
N TRP A 110 -24.72 6.92 11.35
CA TRP A 110 -24.32 5.54 11.05
C TRP A 110 -23.44 5.45 9.79
N GLN A 111 -23.60 6.34 8.81
CA GLN A 111 -22.77 6.37 7.60
C GLN A 111 -21.30 6.70 7.90
N GLU A 112 -21.04 7.46 8.98
CA GLU A 112 -19.69 7.81 9.39
C GLU A 112 -19.00 6.64 10.08
N TRP A 113 -19.77 5.89 10.86
CA TRP A 113 -19.34 4.63 11.45
C TRP A 113 -19.13 3.54 10.38
N ALA A 114 -20.00 3.47 9.36
CA ALA A 114 -19.99 2.48 8.29
C ALA A 114 -18.89 2.62 7.22
N LYS A 115 -17.79 3.30 7.55
CA LYS A 115 -16.66 3.48 6.62
C LYS A 115 -15.85 2.20 6.47
N PRO A 116 -15.29 1.91 5.28
CA PRO A 116 -14.45 0.72 5.05
C PRO A 116 -13.22 0.60 5.96
N GLY A 117 -12.72 1.73 6.48
CA GLY A 117 -11.59 1.78 7.41
C GLY A 117 -11.96 1.67 8.89
N ASN A 118 -13.25 1.67 9.26
CA ASN A 118 -13.64 1.52 10.66
C ASN A 118 -13.57 0.03 11.04
N PHE A 119 -12.67 -0.29 11.96
CA PHE A 119 -12.41 -1.63 12.47
C PHE A 119 -13.62 -2.26 13.15
N PHE A 120 -14.28 -1.54 14.07
CA PHE A 120 -15.45 -2.02 14.80
C PHE A 120 -16.67 -2.24 13.91
N TYR A 121 -16.85 -1.40 12.89
CA TYR A 121 -17.88 -1.62 11.88
C TYR A 121 -17.62 -2.86 11.04
N GLN A 122 -16.37 -3.12 10.63
CA GLN A 122 -16.04 -4.35 9.92
C GLN A 122 -16.27 -5.59 10.79
N ALA A 123 -15.92 -5.53 12.08
CA ALA A 123 -16.17 -6.63 13.03
C ALA A 123 -17.68 -6.89 13.20
N ALA A 124 -18.48 -5.84 13.37
CA ALA A 124 -19.93 -5.95 13.47
C ALA A 124 -20.56 -6.55 12.19
N LYS A 125 -20.05 -6.17 11.01
CA LYS A 125 -20.55 -6.65 9.72
C LYS A 125 -20.30 -8.15 9.49
N LEU A 126 -19.22 -8.71 10.03
CA LEU A 126 -18.89 -10.13 9.89
C LEU A 126 -19.83 -11.04 10.69
N ARG A 127 -20.42 -10.53 11.78
CA ARG A 127 -21.26 -11.30 12.72
C ARG A 127 -22.77 -11.27 12.39
N ARG A 128 -23.10 -11.34 11.10
CA ARG A 128 -24.49 -11.34 10.61
C ARG A 128 -25.36 -12.44 11.20
#